data_AF-A0A7Y2A5X9-F1
#
_entry.id   AF-A0A7Y2A5X9-F1
#
_cell.length_a   1.000
_cell.length_b   1.000
_cell.length_c   1.000
_cell.angle_alpha   90.00
_cell.angle_beta   90.00
_cell.angle_gamma   90.00
#
_symmetry.space_group_name_H-M   'P 1'
#
loop_
_entity.id
_entity.type
_entity.pdbx_description
1 polymer ?
#
loop_
_entity_poly.entity_id
_entity_poly.type
_entity_poly.pdbx_seq_one_letter_code
_entity_poly.pdbx_strand_id
1 'polypeptide(L)'
;MPDFVVHSDFDPAGDQPAAIESLADGVLGGERFQTLMGITGSGKSATVAWLIEQTQRPALVLAPNKALAAQLANEFRQFFPENRVEYFVSYYDYYQPEAYIPSSDTY
;
A
#
# COMPACT_ATOMS: atom_id res chain seq x y z
N MET A 1 15.94 -6.51 -11.24
CA MET A 1 14.70 -7.04 -10.63
C MET A 1 13.74 -7.32 -11.77
N PRO A 2 12.87 -8.34 -11.71
CA PRO A 2 11.81 -8.46 -12.69
C PRO A 2 10.95 -7.19 -12.66
N ASP A 3 10.43 -6.80 -13.82
CA ASP A 3 9.51 -5.66 -13.93
C ASP A 3 8.24 -5.95 -13.14
N PHE A 4 7.66 -4.93 -12.51
CA PHE A 4 6.34 -5.02 -11.91
C PHE A 4 5.30 -5.12 -13.02
N VAL A 5 4.44 -6.14 -12.96
CA VAL A 5 3.40 -6.38 -13.97
C VAL A 5 2.06 -6.56 -13.26
N VAL A 6 1.10 -5.69 -13.57
CA VAL A 6 -0.26 -5.79 -13.03
C VAL A 6 -1.06 -6.78 -13.86
N HIS A 7 -1.69 -7.73 -13.18
CA HIS A 7 -2.72 -8.59 -13.72
C HIS A 7 -4.08 -8.11 -13.19
N SER A 8 -4.99 -7.80 -14.11
CA SER A 8 -6.36 -7.42 -13.79
C SER A 8 -7.29 -7.79 -14.94
N ASP A 9 -8.53 -8.13 -14.61
CA ASP A 9 -9.62 -8.30 -15.60
C ASP A 9 -10.20 -6.94 -16.06
N PHE A 10 -9.70 -5.83 -15.50
CA PHE A 10 -10.19 -4.49 -15.74
C PHE A 10 -9.04 -3.57 -16.17
N ASP A 11 -9.36 -2.61 -17.02
CA ASP A 11 -8.48 -1.49 -17.36
C ASP A 11 -8.80 -0.27 -16.47
N PRO A 12 -7.84 0.66 -16.27
CA PRO A 12 -8.11 1.94 -15.61
C PRO A 12 -9.28 2.66 -16.26
N ALA A 13 -10.26 3.08 -15.45
CA ALA A 13 -11.49 3.70 -15.94
C ALA A 13 -11.87 4.97 -15.15
N GLY A 14 -12.74 5.79 -15.74
CA GLY A 14 -13.16 7.07 -15.15
C GLY A 14 -11.96 8.02 -14.98
N ASP A 15 -11.77 8.54 -13.78
CA ASP A 15 -10.65 9.46 -13.45
C ASP A 15 -9.33 8.74 -13.17
N GLN A 16 -9.31 7.40 -13.12
CA GLN A 16 -8.11 6.63 -12.79
C GLN A 16 -6.95 6.86 -13.76
N PRO A 17 -7.12 6.86 -15.10
CA PRO A 17 -6.00 7.07 -16.03
C PRO A 17 -5.26 8.39 -15.77
N ALA A 18 -6.01 9.49 -15.63
CA ALA A 18 -5.43 10.81 -15.38
C ALA A 18 -4.76 10.90 -14.00
N ALA A 19 -5.35 10.25 -12.98
CA ALA A 19 -4.74 10.19 -11.66
C ALA A 19 -3.43 9.40 -11.66
N ILE A 20 -3.37 8.27 -12.37
CA ILE A 20 -2.15 7.45 -12.50
C ILE A 20 -1.05 8.24 -13.21
N GLU A 21 -1.38 8.87 -14.35
CA GLU A 21 -0.44 9.67 -15.13
C GLU A 21 0.14 10.82 -14.29
N SER A 22 -0.71 11.62 -13.65
CA SER A 22 -0.28 12.73 -12.81
C SER A 22 0.60 12.29 -11.64
N LEU A 23 0.27 11.15 -11.00
CA LEU A 23 1.07 10.63 -9.89
C LEU A 23 2.41 10.07 -10.37
N ALA A 24 2.41 9.37 -11.51
CA ALA A 24 3.62 8.81 -12.10
C ALA A 24 4.60 9.92 -12.49
N ASP A 25 4.10 10.99 -13.12
CA ASP A 25 4.89 12.17 -13.46
C ASP A 25 5.52 12.81 -12.22
N GLY A 26 4.76 13.00 -11.15
CA GLY A 26 5.30 13.52 -9.90
C GLY A 26 6.37 12.59 -9.29
N VAL A 27 6.15 11.27 -9.32
CA VAL A 27 7.11 10.29 -8.78
C VAL A 27 8.41 10.29 -9.59
N LEU A 28 8.32 10.34 -10.91
CA LEU A 28 9.46 10.36 -11.83
C LEU A 28 10.17 11.71 -11.86
N GLY A 29 9.41 12.80 -11.66
CA GLY A 29 9.91 14.17 -11.51
C GLY A 29 10.60 14.44 -10.17
N GLY A 30 10.54 13.49 -9.22
CA GLY A 30 11.20 13.61 -7.92
C GLY A 30 10.40 14.36 -6.86
N GLU A 31 9.09 14.56 -7.08
CA GLU A 31 8.21 15.12 -6.07
C GLU A 31 8.13 14.19 -4.86
N ARG A 32 8.43 14.75 -3.68
CA ARG A 32 8.51 13.97 -2.45
C ARG A 32 7.15 13.63 -1.84
N PHE A 33 6.16 14.48 -2.06
CA PHE A 33 4.85 14.38 -1.41
C PHE A 33 3.75 14.63 -2.44
N GLN A 34 2.86 13.68 -2.56
CA GLN A 34 1.70 13.73 -3.44
C GLN A 34 0.49 13.17 -2.70
N THR A 35 -0.73 13.53 -3.12
CA THR A 35 -1.96 13.07 -2.46
C THR A 35 -2.99 12.65 -3.50
N LEU A 36 -3.37 11.37 -3.47
CA LEU A 36 -4.47 10.83 -4.25
C LEU A 36 -5.80 11.09 -3.51
N MET A 37 -6.55 12.09 -3.96
CA MET A 37 -7.87 12.42 -3.42
C MET A 37 -8.95 11.54 -4.07
N GLY A 38 -9.13 10.31 -3.56
CA GLY A 38 -10.11 9.36 -4.10
C GLY A 38 -11.28 9.08 -3.15
N ILE A 39 -12.52 9.10 -3.68
CA ILE A 39 -13.71 8.69 -2.93
C ILE A 39 -13.71 7.19 -2.59
N THR A 40 -14.52 6.78 -1.62
CA THR A 40 -14.69 5.34 -1.31
C THR A 40 -15.30 4.62 -2.52
N GLY A 41 -14.78 3.44 -2.85
CA GLY A 41 -15.24 2.65 -3.99
C GLY A 41 -14.60 3.02 -5.34
N SER A 42 -13.77 4.05 -5.44
CA SER A 42 -13.13 4.47 -6.71
C SER A 42 -11.96 3.59 -7.17
N GLY A 43 -11.71 2.45 -6.52
CA GLY A 43 -10.60 1.56 -6.89
C GLY A 43 -9.19 2.07 -6.55
N LYS A 44 -9.02 2.78 -5.43
CA LYS A 44 -7.72 3.35 -5.00
C LYS A 44 -6.57 2.33 -4.99
N SER A 45 -6.80 1.10 -4.54
CA SER A 45 -5.77 0.05 -4.53
C SER A 45 -5.27 -0.27 -5.94
N ALA A 46 -6.19 -0.39 -6.90
CA ALA A 46 -5.84 -0.65 -8.30
C ALA A 46 -5.10 0.55 -8.91
N THR A 47 -5.55 1.78 -8.66
CA THR A 47 -4.83 3.01 -9.04
C THR A 47 -3.38 3.01 -8.55
N VAL A 48 -3.14 2.61 -7.30
CA VAL A 48 -1.78 2.52 -6.73
C VAL A 48 -0.99 1.35 -7.35
N ALA A 49 -1.62 0.22 -7.68
CA ALA A 49 -0.96 -0.89 -8.36
C ALA A 49 -0.46 -0.46 -9.76
N TRP A 50 -1.32 0.16 -10.57
CA TRP A 50 -0.92 0.67 -11.88
C TRP A 50 0.13 1.77 -11.79
N LEU A 51 0.10 2.61 -10.74
CA LEU A 51 1.18 3.57 -10.46
C LEU A 51 2.52 2.87 -10.19
N ILE A 52 2.52 1.79 -9.41
CA ILE A 52 3.73 1.01 -9.11
C ILE A 52 4.29 0.39 -10.40
N GLU A 53 3.42 -0.18 -11.25
CA GLU A 53 3.80 -0.69 -12.57
C GLU A 53 4.33 0.42 -13.48
N GLN A 54 3.69 1.58 -13.57
CA GLN A 54 4.17 2.64 -14.45
C GLN A 54 5.52 3.23 -13.99
N THR A 55 5.75 3.30 -12.68
CA THR A 55 6.98 3.90 -12.13
C THR A 55 8.11 2.89 -11.96
N GLN A 56 7.82 1.59 -11.94
CA GLN A 56 8.78 0.50 -11.74
C GLN A 56 9.63 0.66 -10.47
N ARG A 57 9.05 1.21 -9.40
CA ARG A 57 9.74 1.45 -8.12
C ARG A 57 9.25 0.49 -7.04
N PRO A 58 10.15 -0.13 -6.26
CA PRO A 58 9.77 -0.84 -5.05
C PRO A 58 8.98 0.07 -4.10
N ALA A 59 7.85 -0.42 -3.60
CA ALA A 59 6.93 0.37 -2.79
C ALA A 59 6.73 -0.24 -1.39
N LEU A 60 6.56 0.63 -0.40
CA LEU A 60 6.12 0.28 0.95
C LEU A 60 4.72 0.87 1.18
N VAL A 61 3.72 0.00 1.30
CA VAL A 61 2.34 0.41 1.60
C VAL A 61 2.11 0.31 3.11
N LEU A 62 1.82 1.45 3.74
CA LEU A 62 1.55 1.53 5.18
C LEU A 62 0.04 1.55 5.43
N ALA A 63 -0.42 0.73 6.37
CA ALA A 63 -1.81 0.70 6.82
C ALA A 63 -1.90 0.90 8.34
N PRO A 64 -2.95 1.57 8.84
CA PRO A 64 -3.08 1.93 10.25
C PRO A 64 -3.42 0.74 11.15
N ASN A 65 -3.80 -0.42 10.60
CA ASN A 65 -4.15 -1.60 11.38
C ASN A 65 -3.88 -2.91 10.62
N LYS A 66 -3.79 -4.03 11.36
CA LYS A 66 -3.49 -5.37 10.81
C LYS A 66 -4.56 -5.85 9.81
N ALA A 67 -5.84 -5.53 10.02
CA ALA A 67 -6.92 -5.99 9.15
C ALA A 67 -6.82 -5.37 7.75
N LEU A 68 -6.66 -4.05 7.66
CA LEU A 68 -6.49 -3.36 6.38
C LEU A 68 -5.16 -3.73 5.72
N ALA A 69 -4.09 -3.91 6.50
CA ALA A 69 -2.81 -4.36 5.98
C ALA A 69 -2.93 -5.74 5.31
N ALA A 70 -3.66 -6.68 5.92
CA ALA A 70 -3.90 -8.00 5.36
C ALA A 70 -4.77 -7.94 4.09
N GLN A 71 -5.82 -7.10 4.09
CA GLN A 71 -6.64 -6.86 2.90
C GLN A 71 -5.79 -6.36 1.73
N LEU A 72 -5.03 -5.29 1.93
CA LEU A 72 -4.17 -4.70 0.91
C LEU A 72 -3.13 -5.72 0.42
N ALA A 73 -2.48 -6.46 1.32
CA ALA A 73 -1.50 -7.48 0.92
C ALA A 73 -2.12 -8.56 0.00
N ASN A 74 -3.36 -8.97 0.27
CA ASN A 74 -4.06 -9.92 -0.58
C ASN A 74 -4.46 -9.31 -1.93
N GLU A 75 -4.96 -8.07 -1.96
CA GLU A 75 -5.25 -7.33 -3.20
C GLU A 75 -3.98 -7.18 -4.05
N PHE A 76 -2.87 -6.75 -3.45
CA PHE A 76 -1.60 -6.59 -4.16
C PHE A 76 -1.01 -7.92 -4.65
N ARG A 77 -1.20 -9.04 -3.93
CA ARG A 77 -0.82 -10.37 -4.43
C ARG A 77 -1.63 -10.79 -5.66
N GLN A 78 -2.88 -10.36 -5.75
CA GLN A 78 -3.72 -10.61 -6.93
C GLN A 78 -3.30 -9.72 -8.10
N PHE A 79 -2.98 -8.46 -7.85
CA PHE A 79 -2.47 -7.56 -8.89
C PHE A 79 -1.07 -7.96 -9.38
N PHE A 80 -0.20 -8.46 -8.51
CA PHE A 80 1.19 -8.78 -8.85
C PHE A 80 1.53 -10.25 -8.59
N PRO A 81 0.88 -11.21 -9.27
CA PRO A 81 1.09 -12.64 -9.03
C PRO A 81 2.51 -13.10 -9.40
N GLU A 82 3.20 -12.36 -10.28
CA GLU A 82 4.56 -12.64 -10.75
C GLU A 82 5.64 -11.86 -9.98
N ASN A 83 5.25 -10.95 -9.08
CA ASN A 83 6.18 -10.16 -8.27
C ASN A 83 6.10 -10.52 -6.79
N ARG A 84 7.12 -10.08 -6.04
CA ARG A 84 7.25 -10.38 -4.62
C ARG A 84 6.43 -9.41 -3.77
N VAL A 85 5.25 -9.84 -3.35
CA VAL A 85 4.38 -9.09 -2.43
C VAL A 85 4.48 -9.65 -1.01
N GLU A 86 5.11 -8.87 -0.14
CA GLU A 86 5.39 -9.26 1.25
C GLU A 86 4.43 -8.61 2.26
N TYR A 87 4.27 -9.28 3.40
CA TYR A 87 3.43 -8.80 4.50
C TYR A 87 4.25 -8.70 5.77
N PHE A 88 4.42 -7.48 6.29
CA PHE A 88 5.27 -7.20 7.45
C PHE A 88 4.47 -6.52 8.56
N VAL A 89 4.20 -7.26 9.64
CA VAL A 89 3.50 -6.80 10.84
C VAL A 89 4.14 -7.38 12.09
N SER A 90 3.80 -6.83 13.26
CA SER A 90 4.17 -7.46 14.53
C SER A 90 3.68 -8.91 14.57
N TYR A 91 4.61 -9.82 14.85
CA TYR A 91 4.35 -11.25 15.03
C TYR A 91 3.76 -11.58 16.42
N TYR A 92 3.66 -10.60 17.31
CA TYR A 92 3.02 -10.79 18.60
C TYR A 92 1.48 -10.80 18.44
N ASP A 93 0.86 -11.88 18.90
CA ASP A 93 -0.60 -11.98 19.06
C ASP A 93 -1.08 -11.12 20.22
N TYR A 94 -0.33 -11.15 21.32
CA TYR A 94 -0.50 -10.30 22.49
C TYR A 94 0.87 -9.81 22.94
N TYR A 95 0.97 -8.51 23.24
CA TYR A 95 2.18 -7.92 23.77
C TYR A 95 1.81 -6.96 24.90
N GLN A 96 2.31 -7.26 26.09
CA GLN A 96 2.27 -6.35 27.22
C GLN A 96 3.69 -5.82 27.42
N PRO A 97 3.94 -4.52 27.22
CA PRO A 97 5.25 -3.95 27.50
C PRO A 97 5.53 -4.03 29.00
N GLU A 98 6.79 -4.16 29.37
CA GLU A 98 7.21 -3.95 30.75
C GLU A 98 6.88 -2.50 31.15
N ALA A 99 6.22 -2.34 32.29
CA ALA A 99 5.80 -1.04 32.77
C ALA A 99 5.77 -1.00 34.30
N TYR A 100 6.46 -0.03 34.88
CA TYR A 100 6.31 0.31 36.29
C TYR A 100 5.21 1.37 36.45
N ILE A 101 4.29 1.16 37.38
CA ILE A 101 3.18 2.05 37.73
C ILE A 101 3.44 2.66 39.11
N PRO A 102 3.98 3.90 39.19
CA PRO A 102 4.39 4.50 40.47
C PRO A 102 3.24 4.71 41.46
N SER A 103 2.02 5.00 40.98
CA SER A 103 0.88 5.29 41.85
C SER A 103 0.41 4.10 42.68
N SER A 104 0.71 2.88 42.23
CA SER A 104 0.38 1.63 42.92
C SER A 104 1.61 0.83 43.31
N ASP A 105 2.81 1.40 43.15
CA ASP A 105 4.10 0.72 43.32
C ASP A 105 4.14 -0.68 42.69
N THR A 106 3.59 -0.79 41.47
CA THR A 106 3.43 -2.08 40.79
C THR A 106 4.41 -2.14 39.61
N TYR A 107 5.17 -3.23 39.53
CA TYR A 107 5.95 -3.62 38.36
C TYR A 107 5.25 -4.76 37.62
#